data_AF-B5JRW2-F1
#
_entry.id   AF-B5JRW2-F1
#
_cell.length_a   1.000
_cell.length_b   1.000
_cell.length_c   1.000
_cell.angle_alpha   90.00
_cell.angle_beta   90.00
_cell.angle_gamma   90.00
#
_symmetry.space_group_name_H-M   'P 1'
#
loop_
_entity.id
_entity.type
_entity.pdbx_description
1 polymer ?
#
loop_
_entity_poly.entity_id
_entity_poly.type
_entity_poly.pdbx_seq_one_letter_code
_entity_poly.pdbx_strand_id
1 'polypeptide(L)'
;MNLGDAVSEMHMECYPEMATREFERLVAQAKRRFGVESALLVHRYGHLMPGDPIVVIAVATEHRGEAFDACRFLIEALKSSAPFWKREQTQASGSRWVASA
;
A
#
# COMPACT_ATOMS: atom_id res chain seq x y z
N MET A 1 7.09 7.09 -10.04
CA MET A 1 8.33 7.00 -10.83
C MET A 1 9.49 7.20 -9.87
N ASN A 2 10.52 6.36 -9.95
CA ASN A 2 11.82 6.63 -9.31
C ASN A 2 12.39 7.87 -10.03
N LEU A 3 12.91 8.86 -9.29
CA LEU A 3 13.24 10.22 -9.76
C LEU A 3 14.39 10.29 -10.79
N GLY A 4 14.41 9.42 -11.81
CA GLY A 4 15.46 9.28 -12.81
C GLY A 4 16.58 8.30 -12.44
N ASP A 5 16.70 7.93 -11.15
CA ASP A 5 17.80 7.10 -10.66
C ASP A 5 17.46 5.61 -10.58
N ALA A 6 18.48 4.77 -10.78
CA ALA A 6 18.42 3.35 -10.46
C ALA A 6 18.45 3.15 -8.93
N VAL A 7 17.30 2.75 -8.37
CA VAL A 7 17.14 2.41 -6.95
C VAL A 7 17.63 0.98 -6.74
N SER A 8 18.59 0.79 -5.84
CA SER A 8 19.15 -0.54 -5.53
C SER A 8 18.36 -1.25 -4.43
N GLU A 9 17.81 -0.51 -3.47
CA GLU A 9 16.98 -1.01 -2.38
C GLU A 9 16.10 0.10 -1.81
N MET A 10 15.05 -0.29 -1.09
CA MET A 10 14.16 0.63 -0.39
C MET A 10 13.93 0.15 1.04
N HIS A 11 13.86 1.09 1.99
CA HIS A 11 13.39 0.84 3.34
C HIS A 11 12.07 1.57 3.54
N MET A 12 11.05 0.83 3.97
CA MET A 12 9.70 1.34 4.22
C MET A 12 9.44 1.32 5.72
N GLU A 13 9.16 2.48 6.30
CA GLU A 13 8.85 2.60 7.73
C GLU A 13 7.38 2.95 7.92
N CYS A 14 6.78 2.46 9.00
CA CYS A 14 5.45 2.84 9.43
C CYS A 14 5.33 2.73 10.94
N TYR A 15 4.29 3.35 11.50
CA TYR A 15 3.83 3.04 12.86
C TYR A 15 2.82 1.88 12.78
N PRO A 16 3.19 0.64 13.15
CA PRO A 16 2.41 -0.56 12.81
C PRO A 16 0.99 -0.55 13.37
N GLU A 17 0.80 -0.08 14.60
CA GLU A 17 -0.49 -0.04 15.27
C GLU A 17 -1.46 0.92 14.57
N MET A 18 -0.97 2.08 14.14
CA MET A 18 -1.78 3.05 13.40
C MET A 18 -2.10 2.54 11.99
N ALA A 19 -1.11 1.95 11.31
CA ALA A 19 -1.33 1.37 9.98
C ALA A 19 -2.37 0.24 10.03
N THR A 20 -2.30 -0.63 11.03
CA THR A 20 -3.27 -1.74 11.21
C THR A 20 -4.69 -1.20 11.40
N ARG A 21 -4.88 -0.23 12.30
CA ARG A 21 -6.20 0.41 12.53
C ARG A 21 -6.74 1.08 11.28
N GLU A 22 -5.89 1.75 10.51
CA GLU A 22 -6.29 2.39 9.26
C GLU A 22 -6.71 1.35 8.22
N PHE A 23 -6.00 0.22 8.12
CA PHE A 23 -6.35 -0.85 7.18
C PHE A 23 -7.69 -1.50 7.53
N GLU A 24 -7.92 -1.79 8.81
CA GLU A 24 -9.20 -2.28 9.31
C GLU A 24 -10.34 -1.30 8.97
N ARG A 25 -10.10 0.01 9.15
CA ARG A 25 -11.06 1.06 8.81
C ARG A 25 -11.38 1.09 7.32
N LEU A 26 -10.37 1.01 6.46
CA LEU A 26 -10.51 1.00 5.00
C LEU A 26 -11.26 -0.25 4.52
N VAL A 27 -10.91 -1.43 5.04
CA VAL A 27 -11.61 -2.68 4.76
C VAL A 27 -13.08 -2.58 5.17
N ALA A 28 -13.37 -2.09 6.38
CA ALA A 28 -14.74 -1.92 6.84
C ALA A 28 -15.52 -0.91 5.95
N GLN A 29 -14.86 0.14 5.47
CA GLN A 29 -15.46 1.09 4.55
C GLN A 29 -15.76 0.47 3.18
N ALA A 30 -14.85 -0.33 2.63
CA ALA A 30 -15.06 -1.05 1.37
C ALA A 30 -16.23 -2.02 1.49
N LYS A 31 -16.30 -2.82 2.57
CA LYS A 31 -17.43 -3.73 2.85
C LYS A 31 -18.76 -3.00 2.86
N ARG A 32 -18.86 -1.87 3.59
CA ARG A 32 -20.09 -1.08 3.65
C ARG A 32 -20.46 -0.42 2.33
N ARG A 33 -19.47 0.04 1.56
CA ARG A 33 -19.70 0.81 0.33
C ARG A 33 -20.09 -0.07 -0.86
N PHE A 34 -19.47 -1.24 -0.99
CA PHE A 34 -19.60 -2.09 -2.17
C PHE A 34 -20.34 -3.40 -1.90
N GLY A 35 -20.76 -3.65 -0.65
CA GLY A 35 -21.49 -4.88 -0.29
C GLY A 35 -20.66 -6.16 -0.40
N VAL A 36 -19.32 -6.05 -0.40
CA VAL A 36 -18.43 -7.21 -0.50
C VAL A 36 -18.41 -8.03 0.79
N GLU A 37 -18.37 -9.35 0.67
CA GLU A 37 -18.45 -10.28 1.80
C GLU A 37 -17.20 -10.16 2.70
N SER A 38 -16.03 -10.11 2.09
CA SER A 38 -14.76 -9.94 2.77
C SER A 38 -13.75 -9.19 1.91
N ALA A 39 -12.81 -8.53 2.58
CA ALA A 39 -11.65 -7.94 1.95
C ALA A 39 -10.44 -8.05 2.88
N LEU A 40 -9.26 -8.22 2.29
CA LEU A 40 -7.97 -8.27 2.95
C LEU A 40 -7.09 -7.19 2.32
N LEU A 41 -6.41 -6.41 3.18
CA LEU A 41 -5.42 -5.43 2.77
C LEU A 41 -4.15 -5.65 3.61
N VAL A 42 -3.07 -6.02 2.94
CA VAL A 42 -1.76 -6.25 3.56
C VAL A 42 -0.73 -5.39 2.85
N HIS A 43 0.11 -4.72 3.64
CA HIS A 43 1.23 -3.93 3.14
C HIS A 43 2.52 -4.35 3.86
N ARG A 44 3.60 -4.53 3.11
CA ARG A 44 4.92 -4.89 3.64
C ARG A 44 5.67 -3.64 4.10
N TYR A 45 6.40 -3.73 5.22
CA TYR A 45 7.31 -2.69 5.68
C TYR A 45 8.70 -3.30 5.98
N GLY A 46 9.70 -2.47 6.18
CA GLY A 46 11.10 -2.85 6.33
C GLY A 46 11.88 -2.78 5.02
N HIS A 47 12.89 -3.64 4.88
CA HIS A 47 13.77 -3.71 3.72
C HIS A 47 13.10 -4.40 2.53
N LEU A 48 13.25 -3.81 1.34
CA LEU A 48 12.59 -4.20 0.09
C LEU A 48 13.57 -4.11 -1.08
N MET A 49 13.58 -5.15 -1.92
CA MET A 49 14.36 -5.18 -3.16
C MET A 49 13.49 -4.78 -4.36
N PRO A 50 14.09 -4.25 -5.45
CA PRO A 50 13.37 -4.07 -6.71
C PRO A 50 12.69 -5.37 -7.16
N GLY A 51 11.39 -5.30 -7.44
CA GLY A 51 10.57 -6.46 -7.83
C GLY A 51 9.81 -7.13 -6.68
N ASP A 52 10.12 -6.80 -5.42
CA ASP A 52 9.37 -7.33 -4.28
C ASP A 52 7.91 -6.84 -4.29
N PRO A 53 6.93 -7.75 -4.06
CA PRO A 53 5.55 -7.34 -3.84
C PRO A 53 5.44 -6.59 -2.51
N ILE A 54 4.86 -5.39 -2.56
CA ILE A 54 4.72 -4.51 -1.39
C ILE A 54 3.29 -4.46 -0.84
N VAL A 55 2.28 -4.73 -1.66
CA VAL A 55 0.86 -4.65 -1.28
C VAL A 55 0.11 -5.84 -1.87
N VAL A 56 -0.76 -6.42 -1.06
CA VAL A 56 -1.75 -7.41 -1.49
C VAL A 56 -3.13 -6.94 -1.07
N ILE A 57 -4.06 -6.95 -2.02
CA ILE A 57 -5.48 -6.72 -1.79
C ILE A 57 -6.24 -7.93 -2.34
N ALA A 58 -7.10 -8.52 -1.50
CA ALA A 58 -8.01 -9.58 -1.92
C ALA A 58 -9.44 -9.19 -1.53
N VAL A 59 -10.41 -9.43 -2.41
CA VAL A 59 -11.81 -9.12 -2.18
C VAL A 59 -12.66 -10.32 -2.60
N ALA A 60 -13.58 -10.73 -1.73
CA ALA A 60 -14.56 -11.77 -2.01
C ALA A 60 -15.97 -11.16 -2.10
N THR A 61 -16.70 -11.53 -3.13
CA THR A 61 -18.05 -11.04 -3.43
C THR A 61 -18.71 -11.95 -4.46
N GLU A 62 -20.05 -11.92 -4.50
CA GLU A 62 -20.88 -12.68 -5.43
C GLU A 62 -20.68 -12.26 -6.90
N HIS A 63 -20.35 -10.99 -7.14
CA HIS A 63 -20.28 -10.42 -8.47
C HIS A 63 -18.94 -9.71 -8.69
N ARG A 64 -18.37 -9.92 -9.88
CA ARG A 64 -17.01 -9.42 -10.19
C ARG A 64 -16.90 -7.90 -10.23
N GLY A 65 -18.00 -7.16 -10.44
CA GLY A 65 -17.95 -5.69 -10.56
C GLY A 65 -17.52 -5.04 -9.25
N GLU A 66 -18.19 -5.44 -8.18
CA GLU A 66 -17.95 -5.03 -6.80
C GLU A 66 -16.53 -5.41 -6.36
N ALA A 67 -16.01 -6.54 -6.84
CA ALA A 67 -14.64 -6.97 -6.56
C ALA A 67 -13.63 -5.95 -7.11
N PHE A 68 -13.76 -5.57 -8.38
CA PHE A 68 -12.86 -4.61 -9.02
C PHE A 68 -12.99 -3.22 -8.40
N ASP A 69 -14.22 -2.76 -8.12
CA ASP A 69 -14.46 -1.45 -7.55
C ASP A 69 -13.93 -1.33 -6.11
N ALA A 70 -14.13 -2.36 -5.29
CA ALA A 70 -13.61 -2.40 -3.93
C ALA A 70 -12.06 -2.50 -3.92
N CYS A 71 -11.47 -3.35 -4.77
CA CYS A 71 -10.02 -3.43 -4.92
C CYS A 71 -9.41 -2.08 -5.32
N ARG A 72 -10.02 -1.40 -6.30
CA ARG A 72 -9.58 -0.07 -6.74
C ARG A 72 -9.71 0.95 -5.63
N PHE A 73 -10.84 0.96 -4.92
CA PHE A 73 -11.03 1.85 -3.78
C PHE A 73 -9.95 1.66 -2.71
N LEU A 74 -9.66 0.39 -2.34
CA LEU A 74 -8.69 0.08 -1.30
C LEU A 74 -7.28 0.54 -1.66
N ILE A 75 -6.81 0.33 -2.90
CA ILE A 75 -5.46 0.74 -3.30
C ILE A 75 -5.31 2.27 -3.36
N GLU A 76 -6.33 2.99 -3.83
CA GLU A 76 -6.30 4.46 -3.89
C GLU A 76 -6.37 5.06 -2.48
N ALA A 77 -7.27 4.54 -1.64
CA ALA A 77 -7.41 5.03 -0.27
C ALA A 77 -6.15 4.75 0.56
N LEU A 78 -5.56 3.56 0.44
CA LEU A 78 -4.27 3.21 1.05
C LEU A 78 -3.20 4.24 0.69
N LYS A 79 -3.05 4.58 -0.60
CA LYS A 79 -2.03 5.55 -1.02
C LYS A 79 -2.27 6.95 -0.47
N SER A 80 -3.52 7.33 -0.26
CA SER A 80 -3.89 8.66 0.24
C SER A 80 -3.76 8.80 1.76
N SER A 81 -3.99 7.73 2.53
CA SER A 81 -4.07 7.81 3.99
C SER A 81 -2.95 7.09 4.74
N ALA A 82 -2.17 6.25 4.05
CA ALA A 82 -1.26 5.38 4.76
C ALA A 82 -0.03 6.12 5.32
N PRO A 83 0.29 5.91 6.63
CA PRO A 83 1.43 6.53 7.29
C PRO A 83 2.72 5.75 6.98
N PHE A 84 3.14 5.79 5.71
CA PHE A 84 4.39 5.19 5.27
C PHE A 84 5.43 6.24 4.94
N TRP A 85 6.66 5.99 5.37
CA TRP A 85 7.83 6.77 4.97
C TRP A 85 8.76 5.86 4.17
N LYS A 86 9.13 6.28 2.96
CA LYS A 86 10.07 5.52 2.12
C LYS A 86 11.44 6.19 2.08
N ARG A 87 12.47 5.37 2.25
CA ARG A 87 13.86 5.74 2.05
C ARG A 87 14.43 4.89 0.93
N GLU A 88 14.90 5.52 -0.12
CA GLU A 88 15.51 4.86 -1.28
C GLU A 88 17.02 4.93 -1.17
N GLN A 89 17.70 3.84 -1.52
CA GLN A 89 19.13 3.84 -1.79
C GLN A 89 19.34 3.87 -3.31
N THR A 90 20.14 4.82 -3.78
CA THR A 90 20.51 4.94 -5.19
C THR A 90 22.00 4.73 -5.37
N GLN A 91 22.41 4.25 -6.54
CA GLN A 91 23.83 4.06 -6.86
C GLN A 91 24.59 5.40 -6.99
N ALA A 92 23.92 6.44 -7.48
CA ALA A 92 24.55 7.73 -7.78
C ALA A 92 24.57 8.70 -6.59
N SER A 93 23.53 8.71 -5.75
CA SER A 93 23.33 9.75 -4.73
C SER A 93 23.23 9.23 -3.29
N GLY A 94 23.42 7.92 -3.08
CA GLY A 94 23.33 7.32 -1.75
C GLY A 94 21.89 7.23 -1.25
N SER A 95 21.69 7.38 0.06
CA SER A 95 20.39 7.24 0.73
C SER A 95 19.60 8.55 0.72
N ARG A 96 18.33 8.50 0.35
CA ARG A 96 17.42 9.65 0.43
C ARG A 96 16.04 9.27 0.94
N TRP A 97 15.45 10.15 1.73
CA TRP A 97 14.02 10.10 2.05
C TRP A 97 13.23 10.68 0.88
N VAL A 98 12.09 10.07 0.59
CA VAL A 98 11.21 10.59 -0.43
C VAL A 98 9.96 11.13 0.25
N ALA A 99 9.73 12.43 0.09
CA ALA A 99 8.48 13.05 0.49
C ALA A 99 7.34 12.47 -0.37
N SER A 100 6.25 12.08 0.28
CA SER A 100 5.00 11.73 -0.40
C SER A 100 4.53 12.92 -1.25
N ALA A 101 4.10 12.64 -2.49
CA ALA A 101 3.29 13.57 -3.26
C ALA A 101 1.83 13.49 -2.82
#